data_AF-A0A1V6T638-F1
#
_entry.id   AF-A0A1V6T638-F1
#
_cell.length_a   1.000
_cell.length_b   1.000
_cell.length_c   1.000
_cell.angle_alpha   90.00
_cell.angle_beta   90.00
_cell.angle_gamma   90.00
#
_symmetry.space_group_name_H-M   'P 1'
#
loop_
_entity.id
_entity.type
_entity.pdbx_description
1 polymer ?
#
loop_
_entity_poly.entity_id
_entity_poly.type
_entity_poly.pdbx_seq_one_letter_code
_entity_poly.pdbx_strand_id
1 'polypeptide(L)'
;MSNDLHYRKYKQYETYIIQWISEEVKIILKKHPEEAEYCQFVTGPLSLSRLKQYAKLIARHAQSIPATIIHPLQDAIEGRKRTREFFLEQETQDITKTESHNTWLEGLEEILRIFEGVSSVINSRPANKLLG
;
A
#
# COMPACT_ATOMS: atom_id res chain seq x y z
N MET A 1 -13.40 7.57 23.21
CA MET A 1 -12.34 8.43 22.63
C MET A 1 -12.74 8.75 21.20
N SER A 2 -12.68 10.03 20.78
CA SER A 2 -13.31 10.49 19.53
C SER A 2 -12.79 9.74 18.28
N ASN A 3 -13.72 9.22 17.47
CA ASN A 3 -13.42 8.61 16.17
C ASN A 3 -12.69 9.56 15.23
N ASP A 4 -12.80 10.87 15.43
CA ASP A 4 -12.12 11.86 14.61
C ASP A 4 -10.60 11.77 14.71
N LEU A 5 -10.05 11.41 15.87
CA LEU A 5 -8.60 11.30 16.04
C LEU A 5 -8.06 10.06 15.31
N HIS A 6 -8.76 8.92 15.46
CA HIS A 6 -8.42 7.68 14.76
C HIS A 6 -8.58 7.84 13.25
N TYR A 7 -9.68 8.46 12.81
CA TYR A 7 -9.95 8.78 11.42
C TYR A 7 -8.83 9.62 10.80
N ARG A 8 -8.50 10.75 11.43
CA ARG A 8 -7.44 11.64 10.93
C ARG A 8 -6.08 10.93 10.86
N LYS A 9 -5.74 10.13 11.87
CA LYS A 9 -4.46 9.44 11.94
C LYS A 9 -4.30 8.42 10.80
N TYR A 10 -5.28 7.55 10.56
CA TYR A 10 -5.14 6.56 9.48
C TYR A 10 -5.16 7.22 8.09
N LYS A 11 -5.92 8.32 7.91
CA LYS A 11 -5.90 9.09 6.65
C LYS A 11 -4.53 9.74 6.40
N GLN A 12 -3.85 10.22 7.43
CA GLN A 12 -2.48 10.72 7.30
C GLN A 12 -1.51 9.63 6.84
N TYR A 13 -1.63 8.41 7.40
CA TYR A 13 -0.83 7.27 6.95
C TYR A 13 -1.14 6.89 5.50
N GLU A 14 -2.42 6.84 5.10
CA GLU A 14 -2.80 6.62 3.69
C GLU A 14 -2.13 7.62 2.76
N THR A 15 -2.19 8.92 3.09
CA THR A 15 -1.54 9.97 2.29
C THR A 15 -0.03 9.76 2.21
N TYR A 16 0.61 9.47 3.33
CA TYR A 16 2.05 9.20 3.40
C TYR A 16 2.46 8.01 2.52
N ILE A 17 1.73 6.90 2.59
CA ILE A 17 2.01 5.68 1.79
C ILE A 17 1.81 5.97 0.30
N ILE A 18 0.73 6.65 -0.07
CA ILE A 18 0.44 7.02 -1.46
C ILE A 18 1.55 7.90 -2.03
N GLN A 19 2.03 8.87 -1.26
CA GLN A 19 3.11 9.75 -1.67
C GLN A 19 4.41 8.95 -1.85
N TRP A 20 4.75 8.09 -0.89
CA TRP A 20 5.95 7.26 -0.98
C TRP A 20 5.92 6.34 -2.19
N ILE A 21 4.82 5.61 -2.43
CA ILE A 21 4.66 4.74 -3.61
C ILE A 21 4.86 5.55 -4.91
N SER A 22 4.30 6.75 -4.97
CA SER A 22 4.39 7.61 -6.16
C SER A 22 5.83 8.07 -6.42
N GLU A 23 6.56 8.48 -5.38
CA GLU A 23 7.96 8.89 -5.53
C GLU A 23 8.88 7.71 -5.87
N GLU A 24 8.67 6.55 -5.24
CA GLU A 24 9.45 5.36 -5.52
C GLU A 24 9.29 4.89 -6.98
N VAL A 25 8.06 4.92 -7.50
CA VAL A 25 7.80 4.65 -8.91
C VAL A 25 8.52 5.64 -9.83
N LYS A 26 8.52 6.95 -9.52
CA LYS A 26 9.29 7.93 -10.32
C LYS A 26 10.78 7.61 -10.33
N ILE A 27 11.34 7.19 -9.19
CA ILE A 27 12.74 6.80 -9.08
C ILE A 27 13.01 5.55 -9.95
N ILE A 28 12.15 4.54 -9.88
CA ILE A 28 12.27 3.33 -10.70
C ILE A 28 12.22 3.68 -12.17
N LEU A 29 11.22 4.45 -12.62
CA LEU A 29 11.05 4.78 -14.03
C LEU A 29 12.17 5.68 -14.58
N LYS A 30 12.82 6.47 -13.73
CA LYS A 30 14.04 7.21 -14.11
C LYS A 30 15.23 6.27 -14.35
N LYS A 31 15.31 5.16 -13.61
CA LYS A 31 16.38 4.15 -13.74
C LYS A 31 16.08 3.09 -14.79
N HIS A 32 14.80 2.81 -15.03
CA HIS A 32 14.26 1.76 -15.88
C HIS A 32 13.19 2.35 -16.81
N PRO A 33 13.58 3.13 -17.84
CA PRO A 33 12.62 3.79 -18.73
C PRO A 33 11.71 2.81 -19.48
N GLU A 34 12.15 1.57 -19.69
CA GLU A 34 11.37 0.48 -20.31
C GLU A 34 10.10 0.12 -19.53
N GLU A 35 10.08 0.36 -18.21
CA GLU A 35 8.91 0.10 -17.37
C GLU A 35 7.80 1.14 -17.56
N ALA A 36 8.10 2.28 -18.21
CA ALA A 36 7.12 3.33 -18.47
C ALA A 36 6.02 2.89 -19.43
N GLU A 37 6.30 1.94 -20.34
CA GLU A 37 5.28 1.36 -21.23
C GLU A 37 4.19 0.62 -20.45
N TYR A 38 4.58 -0.01 -19.33
CA TYR A 38 3.67 -0.73 -18.43
C TYR A 38 3.03 0.18 -17.37
N CYS A 39 3.64 1.32 -17.10
CA CYS A 39 3.10 2.37 -16.25
C CYS A 39 2.53 3.52 -17.09
N GLN A 40 1.33 3.31 -17.65
CA GLN A 40 0.60 4.41 -18.29
C GLN A 40 0.41 5.56 -17.27
N PHE A 41 1.27 6.59 -17.36
CA PHE A 41 1.15 7.84 -16.62
C PHE A 41 -0.05 8.61 -17.17
N VAL A 42 -1.24 8.19 -16.80
CA VAL A 42 -2.43 8.97 -17.07
C VAL A 42 -2.49 10.03 -15.99
N THR A 43 -2.17 11.26 -16.37
CA THR A 43 -2.41 12.48 -15.60
C THR A 43 -3.83 12.45 -15.02
N GLY A 44 -3.94 12.10 -13.73
CA GLY A 44 -5.23 11.89 -13.09
C GLY A 44 -5.09 11.35 -11.66
N PRO A 45 -6.18 11.37 -10.88
CA PRO A 45 -6.17 10.91 -9.50
C PRO A 45 -5.65 9.47 -9.40
N LEU A 46 -4.82 9.21 -8.40
CA LEU A 46 -4.28 7.88 -8.16
C LEU A 46 -5.39 6.96 -7.67
N SER A 47 -5.84 6.04 -8.53
CA SER A 47 -6.83 5.03 -8.16
C SER A 47 -6.18 3.88 -7.39
N LEU A 48 -6.99 3.13 -6.63
CA LEU A 48 -6.53 1.94 -5.92
C LEU A 48 -5.94 0.89 -6.86
N SER A 49 -6.50 0.74 -8.06
CA SER A 49 -5.94 -0.14 -9.09
C SER A 49 -4.52 0.29 -9.49
N ARG A 50 -4.29 1.60 -9.68
CA ARG A 50 -2.95 2.13 -9.97
C ARG A 50 -1.98 1.94 -8.81
N LEU A 51 -2.42 2.18 -7.58
CA LEU A 51 -1.61 1.93 -6.39
C LEU A 51 -1.12 0.49 -6.33
N LYS A 52 -1.99 -0.48 -6.67
CA LYS A 52 -1.62 -1.89 -6.73
C LYS A 52 -0.61 -2.19 -7.84
N GLN A 53 -0.79 -1.62 -9.03
CA GLN A 53 0.18 -1.76 -10.12
C GLN A 53 1.54 -1.18 -9.73
N TYR A 54 1.54 -0.01 -9.08
CA TYR A 54 2.75 0.64 -8.59
C TYR A 54 3.43 -0.18 -7.50
N ALA A 55 2.67 -0.76 -6.57
CA ALA A 55 3.23 -1.67 -5.57
C ALA A 55 3.90 -2.90 -6.22
N LYS A 56 3.30 -3.47 -7.27
CA LYS A 56 3.91 -4.58 -8.04
C LYS A 56 5.17 -4.15 -8.77
N LEU A 57 5.19 -2.95 -9.37
CA LEU A 57 6.40 -2.41 -9.98
C LEU A 57 7.51 -2.25 -8.94
N ILE A 58 7.22 -1.61 -7.80
CA ILE A 58 8.16 -1.46 -6.70
C ILE A 58 8.68 -2.83 -6.27
N ALA A 59 7.82 -3.82 -6.06
CA ALA A 59 8.24 -5.14 -5.62
C ALA A 59 9.17 -5.87 -6.60
N ARG A 60 9.10 -5.58 -7.90
CA ARG A 60 10.03 -6.14 -8.90
C ARG A 60 11.43 -5.54 -8.81
N HIS A 61 11.55 -4.28 -8.41
CA HIS A 61 12.79 -3.50 -8.46
C HIS A 61 13.41 -3.21 -7.10
N ALA A 62 12.61 -3.21 -6.04
CA ALA A 62 13.07 -2.94 -4.69
C ALA A 62 13.76 -4.17 -4.10
N GLN A 63 14.95 -3.95 -3.53
CA GLN A 63 15.63 -4.99 -2.77
C GLN A 63 14.91 -5.30 -1.46
N SER A 64 14.34 -4.29 -0.81
CA SER A 64 13.56 -4.41 0.43
C SER A 64 12.56 -3.25 0.52
N ILE A 65 11.49 -3.44 1.28
CA ILE A 65 10.54 -2.37 1.59
C ILE A 65 10.85 -1.84 3.00
N PRO A 66 11.03 -0.52 3.19
CA PRO A 66 11.37 0.02 4.50
C PRO A 66 10.28 -0.27 5.54
N ALA A 67 10.69 -0.65 6.76
CA ALA A 67 9.75 -0.83 7.88
C ALA A 67 8.96 0.45 8.19
N THR A 68 9.54 1.62 7.89
CA THR A 68 8.87 2.93 7.96
C THR A 68 7.71 3.09 6.98
N ILE A 69 7.52 2.16 6.03
CA ILE A 69 6.36 2.08 5.13
C ILE A 69 5.43 0.94 5.55
N ILE A 70 5.99 -0.22 5.91
CA ILE A 70 5.21 -1.39 6.35
C ILE A 70 4.35 -1.06 7.57
N HIS A 71 4.93 -0.48 8.63
CA HIS A 71 4.18 -0.20 9.85
C HIS A 71 3.07 0.84 9.63
N PRO A 72 3.29 1.99 8.95
CA PRO A 72 2.18 2.88 8.63
C PRO A 72 1.09 2.25 7.76
N LEU A 73 1.43 1.33 6.86
CA LEU A 73 0.45 0.62 6.04
C LEU A 73 -0.42 -0.31 6.89
N GLN A 74 0.18 -1.06 7.82
CA GLN A 74 -0.55 -1.86 8.80
C GLN A 74 -1.44 -0.99 9.69
N ASP A 75 -0.93 0.13 10.20
CA ASP A 75 -1.70 1.08 11.02
C ASP A 75 -2.86 1.72 10.23
N ALA A 76 -2.66 2.01 8.94
CA ALA A 76 -3.71 2.53 8.07
C ALA A 76 -4.83 1.50 7.88
N ILE A 77 -4.48 0.23 7.63
CA ILE A 77 -5.42 -0.88 7.48
C ILE A 77 -6.23 -1.06 8.77
N GLU A 78 -5.55 -1.12 9.92
CA GLU A 78 -6.19 -1.29 11.22
C GLU A 78 -7.13 -0.12 11.57
N GLY A 79 -6.68 1.12 11.36
CA GLY A 79 -7.52 2.30 11.57
C GLY A 79 -8.77 2.31 10.69
N ARG A 80 -8.64 1.83 9.45
CA ARG A 80 -9.77 1.70 8.52
C ARG A 80 -10.73 0.58 8.93
N LYS A 81 -10.24 -0.55 9.46
CA LYS A 81 -11.08 -1.65 10.01
C LYS A 81 -11.95 -1.16 11.16
N ARG A 82 -11.35 -0.47 12.14
CA ARG A 82 -12.07 0.13 13.27
C ARG A 82 -13.12 1.15 12.84
N THR A 83 -12.77 1.97 11.85
CA THR A 83 -13.70 2.97 11.31
C THR A 83 -14.89 2.32 10.61
N ARG A 84 -14.65 1.24 9.84
CA ARG A 84 -15.71 0.44 9.23
C ARG A 84 -16.62 -0.20 10.29
N GLU A 85 -16.04 -0.82 11.32
CA GLU A 85 -16.78 -1.42 12.43
C GLU A 85 -17.68 -0.38 13.12
N PHE A 86 -17.15 0.82 13.38
CA PHE A 86 -17.96 1.90 13.91
C PHE A 86 -19.16 2.24 13.01
N PHE A 87 -18.99 2.32 11.68
CA PHE A 87 -20.10 2.58 10.77
C PHE A 87 -21.11 1.43 10.68
N LEU A 88 -20.68 0.20 10.90
CA LEU A 88 -21.56 -0.99 10.96
C LEU A 88 -22.38 -1.02 12.26
N GLU A 89 -21.81 -0.56 13.37
CA GLU A 89 -22.47 -0.53 14.69
C GLU A 89 -23.48 0.61 14.85
N GLN A 90 -23.36 1.69 14.07
CA GLN A 90 -24.32 2.79 14.07
C GLN A 90 -25.60 2.39 13.30
N GLU A 91 -26.77 2.62 13.89
CA GLU A 91 -28.12 2.31 13.33
C GLU A 91 -28.41 2.96 11.97
N THR A 92 -27.54 3.83 11.47
CA THR A 92 -27.68 4.53 10.19
C THR A 92 -27.21 3.72 8.98
N GLN A 93 -26.67 2.50 9.14
CA GLN A 93 -26.15 1.60 8.08
C GLN A 93 -25.83 2.36 6.78
N ASP A 94 -24.75 3.16 6.81
CA ASP A 94 -24.32 3.86 5.60
C ASP A 94 -23.57 2.84 4.72
N ILE A 95 -24.36 2.10 3.94
CA ILE A 95 -23.90 1.01 3.07
C ILE A 95 -22.82 1.53 2.12
N THR A 96 -22.97 2.75 1.60
CA THR A 96 -22.02 3.34 0.66
C THR A 96 -20.65 3.59 1.29
N LYS A 97 -20.61 4.07 2.54
CA LYS A 97 -19.35 4.21 3.28
C LYS A 97 -18.73 2.86 3.58
N THR A 98 -19.53 1.90 4.02
CA THR A 98 -19.07 0.55 4.35
C THR A 98 -18.44 -0.14 3.13
N GLU A 99 -19.08 -0.07 1.97
CA GLU A 99 -18.55 -0.61 0.71
C GLU A 99 -17.25 0.09 0.31
N SER A 100 -17.20 1.42 0.40
CA SER A 100 -15.96 2.19 0.15
C SER A 100 -14.83 1.75 1.08
N HIS A 101 -15.12 1.51 2.36
CA HIS A 101 -14.16 1.00 3.32
C HIS A 101 -13.65 -0.39 2.95
N ASN A 102 -14.54 -1.31 2.54
CA ASN A 102 -14.16 -2.65 2.11
C ASN A 102 -13.25 -2.63 0.88
N THR A 103 -13.62 -1.88 -0.17
CA THR A 103 -12.79 -1.78 -1.39
C THR A 103 -11.38 -1.29 -1.07
N TRP A 104 -11.26 -0.24 -0.26
CA TRP A 104 -9.95 0.27 0.15
C TRP A 104 -9.17 -0.69 1.03
N LEU A 105 -9.82 -1.38 1.97
CA LEU A 105 -9.17 -2.39 2.81
C LEU A 105 -8.58 -3.50 1.96
N GLU A 106 -9.35 -4.07 1.03
CA GLU A 106 -8.90 -5.13 0.13
C GLU A 106 -7.66 -4.72 -0.67
N GLY A 107 -7.66 -3.49 -1.22
CA GLY A 107 -6.53 -3.01 -1.99
C GLY A 107 -5.30 -2.69 -1.14
N LEU A 108 -5.46 -2.12 0.06
CA LEU A 108 -4.35 -1.85 0.98
C LEU A 108 -3.74 -3.15 1.51
N GLU A 109 -4.56 -4.15 1.82
CA GLU A 109 -4.09 -5.49 2.22
C GLU A 109 -3.36 -6.20 1.06
N GLU A 110 -3.82 -6.05 -0.19
CA GLU A 110 -3.08 -6.57 -1.35
C GLU A 110 -1.70 -5.91 -1.49
N ILE A 111 -1.62 -4.59 -1.32
CA ILE A 111 -0.34 -3.86 -1.32
C ILE A 111 0.57 -4.34 -0.20
N LEU A 112 0.03 -4.54 1.01
CA LEU A 112 0.80 -5.04 2.15
C LEU A 112 1.39 -6.42 1.84
N ARG A 113 0.58 -7.37 1.34
CA ARG A 113 1.05 -8.71 0.96
C ARG A 113 2.16 -8.66 -0.10
N ILE A 114 2.03 -7.77 -1.09
CA ILE A 114 3.08 -7.56 -2.10
C ILE A 114 4.38 -7.11 -1.44
N PHE A 115 4.33 -6.11 -0.55
CA PHE A 115 5.50 -5.57 0.11
C PHE A 115 6.15 -6.52 1.13
N GLU A 116 5.36 -7.27 1.88
CA GLU A 116 5.86 -8.32 2.77
C GLU A 116 6.51 -9.47 1.97
N GLY A 117 5.97 -9.79 0.79
CA GLY A 117 6.56 -10.74 -0.15
C GLY A 117 7.97 -10.37 -0.63
N VAL A 118 8.26 -9.08 -0.82
CA VAL A 118 9.63 -8.62 -1.14
C VAL A 118 10.58 -8.93 0.01
N SER A 119 10.14 -8.75 1.25
CA SER A 119 10.94 -8.95 2.45
C SER A 119 11.23 -10.44 2.74
N SER A 120 10.34 -11.34 2.32
CA SER A 120 10.50 -12.80 2.50
C SER A 120 11.43 -13.46 1.46
N VAL A 121 11.53 -12.89 0.26
CA VAL A 121 12.45 -13.38 -0.80
C VAL A 121 13.92 -13.20 -0.41
N ILE A 122 14.24 -12.20 0.43
CA ILE A 122 15.61 -11.98 0.93
C ILE A 122 16.04 -13.09 1.89
N ASN A 123 15.11 -13.62 2.70
CA ASN A 123 15.39 -14.69 3.67
C ASN A 123 15.39 -16.10 3.08
N SER A 124 14.99 -16.25 1.82
CA SER A 124 14.88 -17.54 1.12
C SER A 124 15.89 -17.73 0.00
N ARG A 125 16.77 -16.74 -0.27
CA ARG A 125 17.95 -16.98 -1.13
C ARG A 125 18.93 -17.90 -0.39
N PRO A 126 19.24 -19.12 -0.90
CA PRO A 126 20.34 -19.88 -0.36
C PRO A 126 21.60 -19.05 -0.55
N ALA A 127 22.38 -18.90 0.53
CA ALA A 127 23.74 -18.41 0.44
C ALA A 127 24.48 -19.33 -0.53
N ASN A 128 24.65 -18.89 -1.78
CA ASN A 128 25.47 -19.62 -2.72
C ASN A 128 26.87 -19.65 -2.13
N LYS A 129 27.25 -20.83 -1.63
CA LYS A 129 28.61 -21.17 -1.24
C LYS A 129 29.51 -20.81 -2.42
N LEU A 130 30.27 -19.74 -2.25
CA LEU A 130 31.56 -19.58 -2.88
C LEU A 130 32.46 -20.72 -2.37
N LEU A 131 32.51 -21.80 -3.13
CA LEU A 131 33.58 -22.80 -3.16
C LEU A 131 33.59 -23.21 -4.64
N GLY A 132 34.56 -22.80 -5.45
CA GLY A 132 35.99 -23.06 -5.31
C GLY A 132 36.38 -23.80 -6.58
#